data_AF-A0A0E3WJ85-F1
#
_entry.id   AF-A0A0E3WJ85-F1
#
_cell.length_a   1.000
_cell.length_b   1.000
_cell.length_c   1.000
_cell.angle_alpha   90.00
_cell.angle_beta   90.00
_cell.angle_gamma   90.00
#
_symmetry.space_group_name_H-M   'P 1'
#
loop_
_entity.id
_entity.type
_entity.pdbx_description
1 polymer ?
#
loop_
_entity_poly.entity_id
_entity_poly.type
_entity_poly.pdbx_seq_one_letter_code
_entity_poly.pdbx_strand_id
1 'polypeptide(L)'
;MQILMGMLKRGRFITFLPQPVMTGFVNALAILIFMAQLTHFSGKGWVMYALVVLTLLIIYSVPRFTKAVPSALVSIIVVSVLSIVLHLDVRTVGDMGDITPALPVFHLPQLPFTLDTLLIIAPYSLSLAVVGLLES
;
A
#
# COMPACT_ATOMS: atom_id res chain seq x y z
N MET A 1 -9.61 -10.24 16.11
CA MET A 1 -10.01 -11.52 15.47
C MET A 1 -8.84 -12.50 15.31
N GLN A 2 -7.70 -12.08 14.77
CA GLN A 2 -6.53 -12.97 14.58
C GLN A 2 -6.08 -13.68 15.88
N ILE A 3 -5.96 -12.96 17.01
CA ILE A 3 -5.61 -13.56 18.31
C ILE A 3 -6.59 -14.67 18.72
N LEU A 4 -7.90 -14.40 18.62
CA LEU A 4 -8.95 -15.39 18.92
C LEU A 4 -8.82 -16.63 18.01
N MET A 5 -8.61 -16.43 16.71
CA MET A 5 -8.43 -17.53 15.75
C MET A 5 -7.18 -18.37 16.05
N GLY A 6 -6.09 -17.71 16.45
CA GLY A 6 -4.85 -18.36 16.91
C GLY A 6 -5.06 -19.19 18.17
N MET A 7 -5.73 -18.62 19.18
CA MET A 7 -6.09 -19.32 20.42
C MET A 7 -6.98 -20.54 20.16
N LEU A 8 -7.92 -20.43 19.23
CA LEU A 8 -8.83 -21.51 18.83
C LEU A 8 -8.16 -22.58 17.95
N LYS A 9 -6.85 -22.47 17.66
CA LYS A 9 -6.05 -23.36 16.79
C LYS A 9 -6.71 -23.60 15.43
N ARG A 10 -7.47 -22.62 14.92
CA ARG A 10 -8.22 -22.70 13.67
C ARG A 10 -7.37 -22.42 12.43
N GLY A 11 -6.04 -22.31 12.57
CA GLY A 11 -5.12 -22.12 11.43
C GLY A 11 -5.20 -23.24 10.38
N ARG A 12 -5.59 -24.47 10.78
CA ARG A 12 -5.82 -25.57 9.81
C ARG A 12 -6.99 -25.28 8.86
N PHE A 13 -7.91 -24.37 9.17
CA PHE A 13 -9.02 -24.08 8.26
C PHE A 13 -8.60 -23.24 7.04
N ILE A 14 -7.45 -22.60 7.11
CA ILE A 14 -6.88 -21.81 6.00
C ILE A 14 -6.56 -22.72 4.80
N THR A 15 -6.19 -23.98 5.06
CA THR A 15 -5.89 -24.95 4.00
C THR A 15 -7.13 -25.39 3.20
N PHE A 16 -8.34 -25.02 3.63
CA PHE A 16 -9.57 -25.26 2.86
C PHE A 16 -9.91 -24.14 1.87
N LEU A 17 -9.15 -23.04 1.85
CA LEU A 17 -9.41 -21.99 0.88
C LEU A 17 -8.99 -22.46 -0.53
N PRO A 18 -9.91 -22.43 -1.50
CA PRO A 18 -9.59 -22.84 -2.85
C PRO A 18 -8.51 -21.94 -3.46
N GLN A 19 -7.51 -22.53 -4.11
CA GLN A 19 -6.49 -21.81 -4.88
C GLN A 19 -7.09 -20.75 -5.85
N PRO A 20 -8.21 -21.01 -6.55
CA PRO A 20 -8.84 -19.98 -7.38
C PRO A 20 -9.25 -18.70 -6.64
N VAL A 21 -9.64 -18.79 -5.36
CA VAL A 21 -10.01 -17.62 -4.54
C VAL A 21 -8.77 -16.80 -4.22
N MET A 22 -7.67 -17.46 -3.88
CA MET A 22 -6.39 -16.81 -3.58
C MET A 22 -5.82 -16.08 -4.81
N THR A 23 -5.76 -16.76 -5.95
CA THR A 23 -5.29 -16.16 -7.20
C THR A 23 -6.23 -15.03 -7.65
N GLY A 24 -7.55 -15.20 -7.50
CA GLY A 24 -8.53 -14.16 -7.77
C GLY A 24 -8.34 -12.92 -6.90
N PHE A 25 -8.10 -13.11 -5.60
CA PHE A 25 -7.81 -12.03 -4.65
C PHE A 25 -6.55 -11.25 -5.03
N VAL A 26 -5.42 -11.92 -5.26
CA VAL A 26 -4.15 -11.26 -5.61
C VAL A 26 -4.28 -10.48 -6.94
N ASN A 27 -4.93 -11.07 -7.94
CA ASN A 27 -5.17 -10.38 -9.22
C ASN A 27 -6.06 -9.14 -9.05
N ALA A 28 -7.15 -9.27 -8.29
CA ALA A 28 -8.04 -8.14 -8.00
C ALA A 28 -7.31 -7.04 -7.22
N LEU A 29 -6.48 -7.40 -6.24
CA LEU A 29 -5.66 -6.46 -5.47
C LEU A 29 -4.65 -5.73 -6.37
N ALA A 30 -3.96 -6.45 -7.26
CA ALA A 30 -3.03 -5.84 -8.21
C ALA A 30 -3.73 -4.83 -9.13
N ILE A 31 -4.89 -5.21 -9.70
CA ILE A 31 -5.70 -4.32 -10.54
C ILE A 31 -6.21 -3.11 -9.74
N LEU A 32 -6.68 -3.32 -8.52
CA LEU A 32 -7.17 -2.25 -7.66
C LEU A 32 -6.07 -1.23 -7.33
N ILE A 33 -4.86 -1.70 -6.98
CA ILE A 33 -3.70 -0.83 -6.75
C ILE A 33 -3.39 -0.04 -8.01
N PHE A 34 -3.34 -0.70 -9.17
CA PHE A 34 -3.09 -0.03 -10.45
C PHE A 34 -4.15 1.04 -10.76
N MET A 35 -5.44 0.72 -10.60
CA MET A 35 -6.54 1.66 -10.77
C MET A 35 -6.46 2.84 -9.80
N ALA A 36 -6.09 2.59 -8.54
CA ALA A 36 -5.91 3.66 -7.55
C ALA A 36 -4.81 4.65 -7.98
N GLN A 37 -3.75 4.19 -8.64
CA GLN A 37 -2.71 5.08 -9.17
C GLN A 37 -3.20 5.97 -10.32
N LEU A 38 -4.17 5.52 -11.13
CA LEU A 38 -4.68 6.31 -12.26
C LEU A 38 -5.29 7.65 -11.84
N THR A 39 -5.79 7.75 -10.61
CA THR A 39 -6.28 9.02 -10.04
C THR A 39 -5.21 10.11 -10.00
N HIS A 40 -3.92 9.73 -9.99
CA HIS A 40 -2.78 10.66 -9.95
C HIS A 40 -2.41 11.19 -11.33
N PHE A 41 -2.96 10.62 -12.41
CA PHE A 41 -2.72 11.05 -13.80
C PHE A 41 -3.73 12.11 -14.26
N SER A 42 -4.90 12.17 -13.64
CA SER A 42 -5.98 13.07 -14.03
C SER A 42 -5.60 14.54 -13.81
N GLY A 43 -5.72 15.36 -14.85
CA GLY A 43 -5.47 16.81 -14.79
C GLY A 43 -4.02 17.21 -14.49
N LYS A 44 -3.05 16.32 -14.76
CA LYS A 44 -1.62 16.59 -14.53
C LYS A 44 -0.86 16.89 -15.82
N GLY A 45 0.16 17.75 -15.72
CA GLY A 45 1.00 18.18 -16.84
C GLY A 45 1.99 17.12 -17.32
N TRP A 46 2.63 17.38 -18.46
CA TRP A 46 3.61 16.48 -19.09
C TRP A 46 4.79 16.10 -18.18
N VAL A 47 5.15 16.99 -17.25
CA VAL A 47 6.23 16.76 -16.27
C VAL A 47 5.93 15.53 -15.39
N MET A 48 4.68 15.34 -14.97
CA MET A 48 4.28 14.16 -14.19
C MET A 48 4.49 12.87 -15.00
N TYR A 49 4.06 12.84 -16.27
CA TYR A 49 4.27 11.69 -17.16
C TYR A 49 5.77 11.42 -17.38
N ALA A 50 6.58 12.47 -17.57
CA ALA A 50 8.03 12.34 -17.74
C ALA A 50 8.69 11.74 -16.49
N LEU A 51 8.30 12.17 -15.29
CA LEU A 51 8.82 11.61 -14.03
C LEU A 51 8.39 10.16 -13.82
N VAL A 52 7.16 9.78 -14.20
CA VAL A 52 6.72 8.38 -14.16
C VAL A 52 7.56 7.51 -15.09
N VAL A 53 7.73 7.95 -16.35
CA VAL A 53 8.57 7.23 -17.33
C VAL A 53 10.01 7.11 -16.84
N LEU A 54 10.57 8.18 -16.28
CA LEU A 54 11.90 8.17 -15.69
C LEU A 54 12.00 7.19 -14.52
N THR A 55 10.99 7.19 -13.62
CA THR A 55 10.92 6.26 -12.48
C THR A 55 10.94 4.81 -12.96
N LEU A 56 10.10 4.46 -13.94
CA LEU A 56 10.04 3.12 -14.51
C LEU A 56 11.37 2.74 -15.19
N LEU A 57 11.97 3.66 -15.94
CA LEU A 57 13.28 3.45 -16.58
C LEU A 57 14.33 3.11 -15.52
N ILE A 58 14.42 3.87 -14.42
CA ILE A 58 15.35 3.59 -13.33
C ILE A 58 15.07 2.21 -12.72
N ILE A 59 13.80 1.89 -12.42
CA ILE A 59 13.41 0.62 -11.79
C ILE A 59 13.86 -0.58 -12.63
N TYR A 60 13.73 -0.52 -13.95
CA TYR A 60 14.09 -1.62 -14.85
C TYR A 60 15.57 -1.63 -15.27
N SER A 61 16.21 -0.47 -15.38
CA SER A 61 17.61 -0.36 -15.86
C SER A 61 18.64 -0.55 -14.74
N VAL A 62 18.46 0.06 -13.56
CA VAL A 62 19.41 -0.04 -12.44
C VAL A 62 19.77 -1.47 -12.02
N PRO A 63 18.82 -2.41 -11.85
CA PRO A 63 19.16 -3.77 -11.42
C PRO A 63 20.00 -4.53 -12.45
N ARG A 64 20.06 -4.03 -13.69
CA ARG A 64 20.90 -4.57 -14.76
C ARG A 64 22.37 -4.15 -14.63
N PHE A 65 22.66 -3.09 -13.88
CA PHE A 65 24.01 -2.59 -13.62
C PHE A 65 24.50 -2.89 -12.20
N THR A 66 23.63 -2.84 -11.20
CA THR A 66 23.98 -3.11 -9.79
C THR A 66 22.84 -3.84 -9.08
N LYS A 67 23.20 -4.84 -8.26
CA LYS A 67 22.25 -5.60 -7.42
C LYS A 67 22.36 -5.25 -5.93
N ALA A 68 23.30 -4.38 -5.56
CA ALA A 68 23.57 -4.04 -4.16
C ALA A 68 22.50 -3.13 -3.54
N VAL A 69 21.81 -2.34 -4.37
CA VAL A 69 20.81 -1.36 -3.92
C VAL A 69 19.46 -1.64 -4.59
N PRO A 70 18.34 -1.64 -3.84
CA PRO A 70 17.00 -1.76 -4.43
C PRO A 70 16.73 -0.63 -5.43
N SER A 71 16.31 -0.97 -6.65
CA SER A 71 16.09 0.02 -7.72
C SER A 71 14.99 1.04 -7.40
N ALA A 72 13.97 0.62 -6.64
CA ALA A 72 12.92 1.51 -6.13
C ALA A 72 13.47 2.61 -5.20
N LEU A 73 14.50 2.30 -4.41
CA LEU A 73 15.13 3.27 -3.52
C LEU A 73 15.92 4.31 -4.35
N VAL A 74 16.65 3.83 -5.36
CA VAL A 74 17.36 4.70 -6.31
C VAL A 74 16.40 5.63 -7.05
N SER A 75 15.27 5.11 -7.53
CA SER A 75 14.28 5.93 -8.24
C SER A 75 13.68 7.01 -7.36
N ILE A 76 13.33 6.69 -6.11
CA ILE A 76 12.81 7.68 -5.15
C ILE A 76 13.83 8.80 -4.95
N ILE A 77 15.08 8.48 -4.62
CA ILE A 77 16.12 9.49 -4.38
C ILE A 77 16.33 10.37 -5.62
N VAL A 78 16.53 9.75 -6.79
CA VAL A 78 16.82 10.49 -8.02
C VAL A 78 15.67 11.42 -8.40
N VAL A 79 14.44 10.93 -8.36
CA VAL A 79 13.25 11.73 -8.74
C VAL A 79 12.98 12.82 -7.71
N SER A 80 13.15 12.56 -6.41
CA SER A 80 13.02 13.58 -5.37
C SER A 80 14.06 14.69 -5.52
N VAL A 81 15.34 14.33 -5.70
CA VAL A 81 16.41 15.32 -5.93
C VAL A 81 16.13 16.14 -7.18
N LEU A 82 15.74 15.49 -8.28
CA LEU A 82 15.42 16.16 -9.54
C LEU A 82 14.25 17.14 -9.38
N SER A 83 13.18 16.71 -8.70
CA SER A 83 11.99 17.53 -8.45
C SER A 83 12.32 18.78 -7.62
N ILE A 84 13.19 18.65 -6.62
CA ILE A 84 13.59 19.75 -5.75
C ILE A 84 14.51 20.72 -6.49
N VAL A 85 15.56 20.21 -7.15
CA VAL A 85 16.56 21.05 -7.83
C VAL A 85 15.95 21.82 -8.99
N LEU A 86 15.09 21.17 -9.79
CA LEU A 86 14.43 21.79 -10.94
C LEU A 86 13.14 22.54 -10.56
N HIS A 87 12.74 22.56 -9.29
CA HIS A 87 11.51 23.20 -8.81
C HIS A 87 10.28 22.80 -9.63
N LEU A 88 10.14 21.49 -9.89
CA LEU A 88 9.06 20.97 -10.71
C LEU A 88 7.73 21.12 -9.96
N ASP A 89 6.74 21.74 -10.61
CA ASP A 89 5.38 21.87 -10.09
C ASP A 89 4.61 20.55 -10.23
N VAL A 90 4.88 19.63 -9.31
CA VAL A 90 4.24 18.32 -9.23
C VAL A 90 3.73 18.07 -7.81
N ARG A 91 2.65 17.28 -7.71
CA ARG A 91 2.07 16.93 -6.41
C ARG A 91 3.05 16.04 -5.64
N THR A 92 3.39 16.45 -4.43
CA THR A 92 4.29 15.75 -3.52
C THR A 92 3.51 14.94 -2.49
N VAL A 93 4.22 14.07 -1.75
CA VAL A 93 3.62 13.27 -0.67
C VAL A 93 3.11 14.17 0.47
N GLY A 94 3.77 15.32 0.72
CA GLY A 94 3.32 16.29 1.72
C GLY A 94 1.94 16.90 1.39
N ASP A 95 1.58 16.97 0.11
CA ASP A 95 0.26 17.48 -0.32
C ASP A 95 -0.86 16.44 -0.14
N MET A 96 -0.54 15.21 0.27
CA MET A 96 -1.51 14.13 0.45
C MET A 96 -1.90 13.92 1.92
N GLY A 97 -1.14 14.50 2.85
CA GLY A 97 -1.42 14.43 4.28
C GLY A 97 -0.25 14.93 5.11
N ASP A 98 -0.54 15.27 6.35
CA ASP A 98 0.46 15.78 7.27
C ASP A 98 1.40 14.69 7.76
N ILE A 99 2.69 14.84 7.46
CA ILE A 99 3.75 14.02 8.06
C ILE A 99 4.18 14.73 9.34
N THR A 100 3.56 14.35 10.46
CA THR A 100 3.93 14.90 11.77
C THR A 100 5.12 14.12 12.36
N PRO A 101 6.26 14.78 12.62
CA PRO A 101 7.40 14.14 13.29
C PRO A 101 7.13 14.09 14.80
N ALA A 102 6.15 13.30 15.20
CA ALA A 102 5.83 13.04 16.61
C ALA A 102 6.00 11.56 16.91
N LEU A 103 6.38 11.25 18.14
CA LEU A 103 6.35 9.87 18.61
C LEU A 103 4.89 9.40 18.62
N PRO A 104 4.60 8.13 18.22
CA PRO A 104 3.25 7.60 18.29
C PRO A 104 2.83 7.56 19.75
N VAL A 105 1.83 8.37 20.11
CA VAL A 105 1.24 8.31 21.44
C VAL A 105 0.11 7.29 21.46
N PHE A 106 -0.12 6.69 22.62
CA PHE A 106 -1.21 5.74 22.79
C PHE A 106 -2.54 6.47 22.62
N HIS A 107 -3.30 6.11 21.58
CA HIS A 107 -4.64 6.63 21.34
C HIS A 107 -5.66 5.52 21.50
N LEU A 108 -6.67 5.77 22.32
CA LEU A 108 -7.89 4.96 22.29
C LEU A 108 -8.72 5.38 21.08
N PRO A 109 -9.34 4.43 20.34
CA PRO A 109 -10.25 4.76 19.26
C PRO A 109 -11.34 5.72 19.75
N GLN A 110 -11.51 6.85 19.07
CA GLN A 110 -12.53 7.85 19.42
C GLN A 110 -13.94 7.48 18.91
N LEU A 111 -14.14 6.22 18.53
CA LEU A 111 -15.41 5.70 18.02
C LEU A 111 -16.31 5.28 19.19
N PRO A 112 -17.63 5.42 19.08
CA PRO A 112 -18.56 4.88 20.07
C PRO A 112 -18.35 3.38 20.26
N PHE A 113 -18.19 2.93 21.51
CA PHE A 113 -18.09 1.51 21.85
C PHE A 113 -19.49 0.87 21.92
N THR A 114 -20.21 0.89 20.80
CA THR A 114 -21.56 0.33 20.70
C THR A 114 -21.57 -0.97 19.91
N LEU A 115 -22.64 -1.76 20.09
CA LEU A 115 -22.85 -2.98 19.28
C LEU A 115 -23.01 -2.65 17.79
N ASP A 116 -23.56 -1.48 17.46
CA ASP A 116 -23.71 -1.04 16.07
C ASP A 116 -22.34 -0.86 15.41
N THR A 117 -21.41 -0.17 16.09
CA THR A 117 -20.04 -0.03 15.59
C THR A 117 -19.36 -1.39 15.43
N LEU A 118 -19.56 -2.31 16.38
CA LEU A 118 -19.03 -3.67 16.28
C LEU A 118 -19.59 -4.41 15.05
N LEU A 119 -20.90 -4.35 14.81
CA LEU A 119 -21.54 -5.00 13.68
C LEU A 119 -21.10 -4.42 12.33
N ILE A 120 -20.81 -3.11 12.27
CA ILE A 120 -20.27 -2.45 11.08
C ILE A 120 -18.85 -2.95 10.77
N ILE A 121 -17.96 -3.00 11.77
CA ILE A 121 -16.55 -3.36 11.53
C ILE A 121 -16.32 -4.88 11.48
N ALA A 122 -17.20 -5.69 12.07
CA ALA A 122 -17.08 -7.14 12.15
C ALA A 122 -16.78 -7.81 10.79
N PRO A 123 -17.55 -7.58 9.71
CA PRO A 123 -17.29 -8.23 8.42
C PRO A 123 -15.93 -7.85 7.83
N TYR A 124 -15.54 -6.57 7.88
CA TYR A 124 -14.23 -6.12 7.40
C TYR A 124 -13.09 -6.71 8.23
N SER A 125 -13.24 -6.72 9.55
CA SER A 125 -12.23 -7.27 10.46
C SER A 125 -12.04 -8.78 10.28
N LEU A 126 -13.11 -9.51 9.93
CA LEU A 126 -13.06 -10.93 9.63
C LEU A 126 -12.32 -11.19 8.32
N SER A 127 -12.67 -10.47 7.25
CA SER A 127 -11.99 -10.56 5.95
C SER A 127 -10.50 -10.24 6.06
N LEU A 128 -10.15 -9.13 6.73
CA LEU A 128 -8.75 -8.75 6.97
C LEU A 128 -8.02 -9.77 7.85
N ALA A 129 -8.70 -10.37 8.84
CA ALA A 129 -8.10 -11.42 9.65
C ALA A 129 -7.78 -12.68 8.83
N VAL A 130 -8.67 -13.08 7.91
CA VAL A 130 -8.44 -14.22 7.02
C VAL A 130 -7.29 -13.94 6.05
N VAL A 131 -7.28 -12.79 5.37
CA VAL A 131 -6.18 -12.39 4.47
C VAL A 131 -4.86 -12.31 5.23
N GLY A 132 -4.85 -11.68 6.40
CA GLY A 132 -3.63 -11.58 7.20
C GLY A 132 -3.06 -12.93 7.62
N LEU A 133 -3.91 -13.93 7.90
CA LEU A 133 -3.47 -15.29 8.22
C LEU A 133 -3.01 -16.11 7.00
N LEU A 134 -3.37 -15.68 5.79
CA LEU A 134 -2.93 -16.31 4.54
C LEU A 134 -1.56 -15.81 4.09
N GLU A 135 -1.26 -14.54 4.35
CA GLU A 135 -0.01 -13.88 3.92
C GLU A 135 1.11 -13.93 4.97
N SER A 136 0.77 -14.18 6.25
CA SER A 136 1.72 -14.28 7.37
C SER A 136 2.44 -15.63 7.43
#